data_AF-A0A4V2TSI0-F1
#
_entry.id   AF-A0A4V2TSI0-F1
#
_cell.length_a   1.000
_cell.length_b   1.000
_cell.length_c   1.000
_cell.angle_alpha   90.00
_cell.angle_beta   90.00
_cell.angle_gamma   90.00
#
_symmetry.space_group_name_H-M   'P 1'
#
loop_
_entity.id
_entity.type
_entity.pdbx_description
1 polymer ?
#
loop_
_entity_poly.entity_id
_entity_poly.type
_entity_poly.pdbx_seq_one_letter_code
_entity_poly.pdbx_strand_id
1 'polypeptide(L)'
;MNTESRAFKSLFYTHYQSLCNYAFKYLSDHDESKDVVQEVLIRFWEIKRDMISDPAAKYYLFTAVRNRCITILRKKIYNISTDELTLEVADEPYIEQPERDVQKLIQEAMDGLPPKCREVFTLSRVENLTYKQIAEKLNISIKTVENQMGKAIKHMREFIKKHAILILILLLYIWNKIGE
;
A
#
# COMPACT_ATOMS: atom_id res chain seq x y z
N MET A 1 21.59 -20.42 18.92
CA MET A 1 20.42 -19.64 18.43
C MET A 1 20.78 -19.02 17.08
N ASN A 2 20.13 -19.44 15.99
CA ASN A 2 20.42 -18.98 14.63
C ASN A 2 20.23 -17.46 14.48
N THR A 3 21.16 -16.81 13.79
CA THR A 3 21.16 -15.35 13.54
C THR A 3 19.87 -14.87 12.88
N GLU A 4 19.30 -15.67 11.98
CA GLU A 4 18.00 -15.41 11.32
C GLU A 4 16.84 -15.27 12.32
N SER A 5 16.83 -16.11 13.36
CA SER A 5 15.80 -16.08 14.40
C SER A 5 15.89 -14.81 15.26
N ARG A 6 17.12 -14.31 15.51
CA ARG A 6 17.32 -13.03 16.21
C ARG A 6 16.90 -11.84 15.36
N ALA A 7 17.25 -11.83 14.07
CA ALA A 7 16.88 -10.76 13.14
C ALA A 7 15.35 -10.65 12.98
N PHE A 8 14.66 -11.78 12.81
CA PHE A 8 13.20 -11.81 12.73
C PHE A 8 12.54 -11.37 14.03
N LYS A 9 13.04 -11.83 15.18
CA LYS A 9 12.53 -11.43 16.49
C LYS A 9 12.65 -9.92 16.69
N SER A 10 13.76 -9.32 16.27
CA SER A 10 13.94 -7.86 16.29
C SER A 10 12.92 -7.15 15.39
N LEU A 11 12.78 -7.58 14.14
CA LEU A 11 11.82 -7.05 13.18
C LEU A 11 10.37 -7.17 13.69
N PHE A 12 10.03 -8.31 14.32
CA PHE A 12 8.74 -8.54 14.95
C PHE A 12 8.46 -7.51 16.03
N TYR A 13 9.31 -7.41 17.07
CA TYR A 13 9.06 -6.49 18.18
C TYR A 13 9.07 -5.02 17.75
N THR A 14 9.86 -4.69 16.72
CA THR A 14 9.96 -3.32 16.22
C THR A 14 8.70 -2.89 15.46
N HIS A 15 8.04 -3.80 14.73
CA HIS A 15 6.97 -3.42 13.80
C HIS A 15 5.59 -3.95 14.16
N TYR A 16 5.46 -4.96 15.03
CA TYR A 16 4.18 -5.59 15.35
C TYR A 16 3.10 -4.57 15.76
N GLN A 17 3.39 -3.70 16.74
CA GLN A 17 2.42 -2.73 17.23
C GLN A 17 2.02 -1.72 16.14
N SER A 18 2.98 -1.20 15.36
CA SER A 18 2.69 -0.26 14.29
C SER A 18 1.88 -0.91 13.16
N LEU A 19 2.13 -2.18 12.85
CA LEU A 19 1.35 -2.94 11.88
C LEU A 19 -0.08 -3.19 12.37
N CYS A 20 -0.27 -3.52 13.66
CA CYS A 20 -1.60 -3.70 14.25
C CYS A 20 -2.39 -2.40 14.25
N ASN A 21 -1.78 -1.28 14.66
CA ASN A 21 -2.41 0.04 14.59
C ASN A 21 -2.75 0.43 13.15
N TYR A 22 -1.91 0.03 12.19
CA TYR A 22 -2.16 0.29 10.77
C TYR A 22 -3.32 -0.56 10.22
N ALA A 23 -3.38 -1.85 10.57
CA ALA A 23 -4.51 -2.73 10.23
C ALA A 23 -5.82 -2.24 10.84
N PHE A 24 -5.78 -1.73 12.06
CA PHE A 24 -6.95 -1.20 12.77
C PHE A 24 -7.61 -0.04 12.03
N LYS A 25 -6.83 0.82 11.36
CA LYS A 25 -7.37 1.91 10.52
C LYS A 25 -8.24 1.41 9.36
N TYR A 26 -8.13 0.14 8.98
CA TYR A 26 -8.94 -0.48 7.93
C TYR A 26 -10.09 -1.30 8.49
N LEU A 27 -9.85 -2.05 9.56
CA LEU A 27 -10.77 -3.07 10.05
C LEU A 27 -11.64 -2.61 11.22
N SER A 28 -11.20 -1.57 11.95
CA SER A 28 -11.83 -1.07 13.17
C SER A 28 -12.09 -2.14 14.25
N ASP A 29 -11.38 -3.27 14.16
CA ASP A 29 -11.45 -4.42 15.06
C ASP A 29 -10.03 -4.79 15.51
N HIS A 30 -9.79 -4.78 16.81
CA HIS A 30 -8.47 -5.03 17.37
C HIS A 30 -7.99 -6.47 17.21
N ASP A 31 -8.88 -7.45 17.32
CA ASP A 31 -8.50 -8.85 17.28
C ASP A 31 -8.30 -9.30 15.83
N GLU A 32 -9.20 -8.89 14.92
CA GLU A 32 -9.01 -9.11 13.48
C GLU A 32 -7.73 -8.44 12.98
N SER A 33 -7.38 -7.25 13.50
CA SER A 33 -6.14 -6.56 13.18
C SER A 33 -4.90 -7.34 13.63
N LYS A 34 -4.89 -7.90 14.85
CA LYS A 34 -3.78 -8.72 15.35
C LYS A 34 -3.63 -9.98 14.53
N ASP A 35 -4.73 -10.63 14.18
CA ASP A 35 -4.75 -11.87 13.39
C ASP A 35 -4.17 -11.63 11.99
N VAL A 36 -4.58 -10.55 11.31
CA VAL A 36 -4.00 -10.16 10.02
C VAL A 36 -2.48 -9.99 10.11
N VAL A 37 -2.01 -9.27 11.14
CA VAL A 37 -0.58 -9.00 11.29
C VAL A 37 0.20 -10.27 11.61
N GLN A 38 -0.35 -11.15 12.45
CA GLN A 38 0.26 -12.45 12.75
C GLN A 38 0.37 -13.31 11.49
N GLU A 39 -0.71 -13.44 10.72
CA GLU A 39 -0.71 -14.20 9.45
C GLU A 39 0.35 -13.68 8.48
N VAL A 40 0.45 -12.36 8.32
CA VAL A 40 1.45 -11.72 7.44
C VAL A 40 2.87 -11.99 7.92
N LEU A 41 3.13 -11.91 9.22
CA LEU A 41 4.48 -12.13 9.78
C LEU A 41 4.89 -13.59 9.69
N ILE A 42 3.98 -14.54 9.94
CA ILE A 42 4.23 -15.99 9.75
C ILE A 42 4.58 -16.26 8.29
N ARG A 43 3.75 -15.76 7.36
CA ARG A 43 4.00 -15.95 5.93
C ARG A 43 5.30 -15.29 5.46
N PHE A 44 5.65 -14.15 6.02
CA PHE A 44 6.92 -13.47 5.74
C PHE A 44 8.11 -14.32 6.20
N TRP A 45 8.04 -14.91 7.40
CA TRP A 45 9.07 -15.81 7.91
C TRP A 45 9.25 -17.06 7.03
N GLU A 46 8.15 -17.64 6.55
CA GLU A 46 8.17 -18.86 5.73
C GLU A 46 8.72 -18.63 4.32
N ILE A 47 8.32 -17.54 3.66
CA ILE A 47 8.51 -17.35 2.21
C ILE A 47 9.59 -16.29 1.89
N LYS A 48 9.89 -15.39 2.83
CA LYS A 48 10.75 -14.21 2.60
C LYS A 48 11.90 -14.12 3.60
N ARG A 49 12.43 -15.28 4.03
CA ARG A 49 13.51 -15.37 5.02
C ARG A 49 14.74 -14.53 4.65
N ASP A 50 15.13 -14.53 3.37
CA ASP A 50 16.28 -13.77 2.88
C ASP A 50 16.10 -12.25 2.98
N MET A 51 14.85 -11.78 3.07
CA MET A 51 14.50 -10.35 3.13
C MET A 51 14.49 -9.82 4.58
N ILE A 52 14.60 -10.67 5.61
CA ILE A 52 14.46 -10.25 7.01
C ILE A 52 15.43 -9.12 7.41
N SER A 53 16.65 -9.15 6.87
CA SER A 53 17.69 -8.15 7.15
C SER A 53 17.68 -6.98 6.16
N ASP A 54 16.81 -6.98 5.16
CA ASP A 54 16.69 -5.91 4.17
C ASP A 54 15.90 -4.73 4.77
N PRO A 55 16.38 -3.47 4.68
CA PRO A 55 15.60 -2.29 5.03
C PRO A 55 14.22 -2.21 4.35
N ALA A 56 14.07 -2.85 3.19
CA ALA A 56 12.82 -2.96 2.45
C ALA A 56 11.75 -3.83 3.15
N ALA A 57 12.13 -4.67 4.13
CA ALA A 57 11.24 -5.60 4.83
C ALA A 57 10.06 -4.88 5.49
N LYS A 58 10.31 -3.73 6.12
CA LYS A 58 9.27 -2.88 6.70
C LYS A 58 8.20 -2.53 5.66
N TYR A 59 8.60 -1.98 4.52
CA TYR A 59 7.67 -1.55 3.47
C TYR A 59 6.86 -2.73 2.91
N TYR A 60 7.50 -3.88 2.76
CA TYR A 60 6.81 -5.11 2.37
C TYR A 60 5.71 -5.50 3.36
N LEU A 61 6.03 -5.51 4.67
CA LEU A 61 5.06 -5.88 5.71
C LEU A 61 3.86 -4.95 5.75
N PHE A 62 4.07 -3.64 5.71
CA PHE A 62 2.96 -2.67 5.65
C PHE A 62 2.09 -2.88 4.41
N THR A 63 2.72 -3.14 3.25
CA THR A 63 1.99 -3.44 2.01
C THR A 63 1.18 -4.74 2.14
N ALA A 64 1.78 -5.78 2.71
CA ALA A 64 1.13 -7.08 2.88
C ALA A 64 -0.06 -7.00 3.85
N VAL A 65 0.09 -6.30 4.99
CA VAL A 65 -1.00 -6.04 5.95
C VAL A 65 -2.14 -5.28 5.29
N ARG A 66 -1.86 -4.17 4.60
CA ARG A 66 -2.87 -3.40 3.85
C ARG A 66 -3.63 -4.29 2.87
N ASN A 67 -2.91 -5.06 2.06
CA ASN A 67 -3.54 -5.93 1.06
C ASN A 67 -4.44 -7.00 1.69
N ARG A 68 -4.03 -7.55 2.85
CA ARG A 68 -4.85 -8.49 3.60
C ARG A 68 -6.11 -7.83 4.17
N CYS A 69 -6.00 -6.65 4.77
CA CYS A 69 -7.15 -5.90 5.28
C CYS A 69 -8.17 -5.62 4.16
N ILE A 70 -7.70 -5.12 3.01
CA ILE A 70 -8.57 -4.85 1.85
C ILE A 70 -9.23 -6.13 1.34
N THR A 71 -8.51 -7.26 1.35
CA THR A 71 -9.09 -8.55 0.95
C THR A 71 -10.22 -8.97 1.87
N ILE A 72 -10.08 -8.77 3.19
CA ILE A 72 -11.11 -9.03 4.18
C ILE A 72 -12.31 -8.12 3.97
N LEU A 73 -12.08 -6.80 3.85
CA LEU A 73 -13.16 -5.82 3.64
C LEU A 73 -13.97 -6.10 2.38
N ARG A 74 -13.31 -6.51 1.28
CA ARG A 74 -14.02 -6.93 0.06
C ARG A 74 -14.90 -8.13 0.26
N LYS A 75 -14.42 -9.13 1.01
CA LYS A 75 -15.22 -10.31 1.35
C LYS A 75 -16.41 -9.92 2.23
N LYS A 76 -16.20 -9.04 3.21
CA LYS A 76 -17.26 -8.49 4.05
C LYS A 76 -18.30 -7.77 3.18
N ILE A 77 -17.90 -6.84 2.32
CA ILE A 77 -18.82 -6.13 1.41
C ILE A 77 -19.59 -7.10 0.49
N TYR A 78 -18.90 -8.09 -0.09
CA TYR A 78 -19.57 -9.08 -0.94
C TYR A 78 -20.58 -9.92 -0.14
N ASN A 79 -20.26 -10.29 1.10
CA ASN A 79 -21.17 -11.04 1.97
C ASN A 79 -22.30 -10.17 2.55
N ILE A 80 -22.11 -8.85 2.65
CA ILE A 80 -23.13 -7.89 3.10
C ILE A 80 -24.05 -7.48 1.93
N SER A 81 -23.67 -7.72 0.67
CA SER A 81 -24.54 -7.44 -0.49
C SER A 81 -25.82 -8.29 -0.56
N THR A 82 -26.06 -9.15 0.43
CA THR A 82 -27.34 -9.83 0.69
C THR A 82 -28.18 -9.21 1.82
N ASP A 83 -27.67 -8.27 2.63
CA ASP A 83 -28.44 -7.54 3.64
C ASP A 83 -27.80 -6.16 3.93
N GLU A 84 -28.45 -5.09 3.45
CA GLU A 84 -28.32 -3.67 3.81
C GLU A 84 -26.92 -3.07 4.07
N LEU A 85 -26.51 -2.11 3.22
CA LEU A 85 -25.31 -1.30 3.44
C LEU A 85 -25.65 0.19 3.55
N THR A 86 -25.63 0.72 4.77
CA THR A 86 -25.34 2.13 5.05
C THR A 86 -23.90 2.20 5.57
N LEU A 87 -22.99 2.75 4.76
CA LEU A 87 -21.64 3.09 5.19
C LEU A 87 -21.59 4.58 5.49
N GLU A 88 -21.60 4.95 6.77
CA GLU A 88 -21.18 6.27 7.21
C GLU A 88 -19.65 6.36 7.07
N VAL A 89 -19.20 7.14 6.08
CA VAL A 89 -17.81 7.58 5.99
C VAL A 89 -17.70 8.81 6.90
N ALA A 90 -16.94 8.68 7.99
CA ALA A 90 -16.59 9.81 8.82
C ALA A 90 -15.61 10.71 8.04
N ASP A 91 -16.08 11.88 7.62
CA ASP A 91 -15.24 12.97 7.12
C ASP A 91 -14.48 13.59 8.31
N GLU A 92 -13.17 13.30 8.42
CA GLU A 92 -12.26 14.11 9.24
C GLU A 92 -11.80 15.36 8.48
N PRO A 93 -11.52 16.49 9.18
CA PRO A 93 -11.25 17.77 8.53
C PRO A 93 -9.93 17.76 7.76
N TYR A 94 -10.04 17.98 6.45
CA TYR A 94 -8.95 18.07 5.48
C TYR A 94 -8.00 19.23 5.83
N ILE A 95 -6.75 18.92 6.18
CA ILE A 95 -5.71 19.92 6.46
C ILE A 95 -5.24 20.53 5.14
N GLU A 96 -5.79 21.69 4.81
CA GLU A 96 -5.43 22.43 3.59
C GLU A 96 -3.98 22.93 3.64
N GLN A 97 -3.16 22.43 2.69
CA GLN A 97 -2.23 23.18 1.83
C GLN A 97 -1.05 22.33 1.30
N PRO A 98 -0.29 21.54 2.09
CA PRO A 98 0.81 20.73 1.55
C PRO A 98 0.34 19.54 0.69
N GLU A 99 -0.90 19.08 0.87
CA GLU A 99 -1.46 17.97 0.09
C GLU A 99 -1.73 18.35 -1.38
N ARG A 100 -2.04 19.62 -1.66
CA ARG A 100 -2.37 20.07 -3.04
C ARG A 100 -1.14 20.01 -3.95
N ASP A 101 0.04 20.36 -3.45
CA ASP A 101 1.28 20.31 -4.23
C ASP A 101 1.73 18.86 -4.51
N VAL A 102 1.55 17.98 -3.53
CA VAL A 102 1.84 16.54 -3.69
C VAL A 102 0.83 15.89 -4.64
N GLN A 103 -0.46 16.19 -4.52
CA GLN A 103 -1.51 15.71 -5.43
C GLN A 103 -1.25 16.15 -6.87
N LYS A 104 -0.82 17.41 -7.07
CA LYS A 104 -0.46 17.92 -8.39
C LYS A 104 0.72 17.16 -9.00
N LEU A 105 1.78 16.92 -8.23
CA LEU A 105 2.93 16.12 -8.69
C LEU A 105 2.54 14.67 -9.03
N ILE A 106 1.64 14.06 -8.24
CA ILE A 106 1.10 12.73 -8.54
C ILE A 106 0.31 12.76 -9.85
N GLN A 107 -0.53 13.78 -10.05
CA GLN A 107 -1.33 13.92 -11.26
C GLN A 107 -0.44 14.10 -12.50
N GLU A 108 0.60 14.94 -12.42
CA GLU A 108 1.59 15.11 -13.49
C GLU A 108 2.31 13.79 -13.82
N ALA A 109 2.67 12.99 -12.81
CA ALA A 109 3.25 11.67 -13.02
C ALA A 109 2.25 10.68 -13.67
N MET A 110 0.97 10.78 -13.33
CA MET A 110 -0.10 9.97 -13.92
C MET A 110 -0.39 10.36 -15.37
N ASP A 111 -0.30 11.65 -15.71
CA ASP A 111 -0.56 12.14 -17.06
C ASP A 111 0.54 11.79 -18.05
N GLY A 112 1.78 11.60 -17.57
CA GLY A 112 2.89 11.07 -18.37
C GLY A 112 2.75 9.58 -18.74
N LEU A 113 1.80 8.84 -18.15
CA LEU A 113 1.58 7.43 -18.47
C LEU A 113 0.74 7.24 -19.74
N PRO A 114 1.12 6.27 -20.60
CA PRO A 114 0.23 5.79 -21.66
C PRO A 114 -1.12 5.37 -21.10
N PRO A 115 -2.24 5.60 -21.81
CA PRO A 115 -3.60 5.39 -21.27
C PRO A 115 -3.81 4.01 -20.65
N LYS A 116 -3.33 2.95 -21.30
CA LYS A 116 -3.45 1.57 -20.79
C LYS A 116 -2.58 1.28 -19.57
N CYS A 117 -1.41 1.91 -19.46
CA CYS A 117 -0.58 1.80 -18.25
C CYS A 117 -1.25 2.50 -17.07
N ARG A 118 -1.81 3.68 -17.31
CA ARG A 118 -2.56 4.47 -16.32
C ARG A 118 -3.80 3.73 -15.84
N GLU A 119 -4.62 3.21 -16.75
CA GLU A 119 -5.80 2.41 -16.42
C GLU A 119 -5.45 1.22 -15.51
N VAL A 120 -4.46 0.42 -15.89
CA VAL A 120 -3.98 -0.72 -15.10
C VAL A 120 -3.39 -0.28 -13.75
N PHE A 121 -2.66 0.83 -13.71
CA PHE A 121 -2.10 1.39 -12.48
C PHE A 121 -3.20 1.85 -11.52
N THR A 122 -4.19 2.60 -11.99
CA THR A 122 -5.33 3.07 -11.20
C THR A 122 -6.12 1.89 -10.64
N LEU A 123 -6.48 0.91 -11.47
CA LEU A 123 -7.20 -0.28 -11.01
C LEU A 123 -6.45 -1.04 -9.91
N SER A 124 -5.12 -1.10 -9.99
CA SER A 124 -4.29 -1.79 -9.01
C SER A 124 -4.01 -0.99 -7.75
N ARG A 125 -3.76 0.32 -7.86
CA ARG A 125 -3.26 1.15 -6.74
C ARG A 125 -4.33 1.97 -6.06
N VAL A 126 -5.30 2.45 -6.83
CA VAL A 126 -6.43 3.23 -6.33
C VAL A 126 -7.58 2.28 -5.98
N GLU A 127 -8.02 1.47 -6.95
CA GLU A 127 -9.13 0.52 -6.73
C GLU A 127 -8.67 -0.79 -6.06
N ASN A 128 -7.37 -1.01 -5.87
CA ASN A 128 -6.76 -2.17 -5.20
C ASN A 128 -7.01 -3.54 -5.85
N LEU A 129 -7.45 -3.60 -7.09
CA LEU A 129 -7.79 -4.87 -7.75
C LEU A 129 -6.52 -5.73 -7.92
N THR A 130 -6.68 -7.04 -7.71
CA THR A 130 -5.61 -8.00 -8.00
C THR A 130 -5.37 -8.08 -9.51
N TYR A 131 -4.17 -8.49 -9.95
CA TYR A 131 -3.89 -8.58 -11.39
C TYR A 131 -4.84 -9.55 -12.11
N LYS A 132 -5.33 -10.59 -11.42
CA LYS A 132 -6.36 -11.48 -11.94
C LYS A 132 -7.68 -10.75 -12.17
N GLN A 133 -8.16 -9.99 -11.18
CA GLN A 133 -9.38 -9.19 -11.32
C GLN A 133 -9.25 -8.11 -12.40
N ILE A 134 -8.06 -7.50 -12.56
CA ILE A 134 -7.80 -6.52 -13.63
C ILE A 134 -7.82 -7.21 -15.00
N ALA A 135 -7.19 -8.38 -15.11
CA ALA A 135 -7.17 -9.18 -16.33
C ALA A 135 -8.59 -9.56 -16.77
N GLU A 136 -9.42 -10.01 -15.83
CA GLU A 136 -10.84 -10.30 -16.04
C GLU A 136 -11.63 -9.04 -16.43
N LYS A 137 -11.51 -7.94 -15.66
CA LYS A 137 -12.22 -6.68 -15.90
C LYS A 137 -11.90 -6.05 -17.25
N LEU A 138 -10.65 -6.15 -17.71
CA LEU A 138 -10.19 -5.56 -18.98
C LEU A 138 -10.20 -6.57 -20.15
N ASN A 139 -10.58 -7.82 -19.90
CA ASN A 139 -10.51 -8.92 -20.86
C ASN A 139 -9.13 -9.07 -21.54
N ILE A 140 -8.07 -9.09 -20.72
CA ILE A 140 -6.67 -9.25 -21.15
C ILE A 140 -5.97 -10.33 -20.32
N SER A 141 -4.80 -10.80 -20.78
CA SER A 141 -4.02 -11.75 -19.98
C SER A 141 -3.42 -11.11 -18.72
N ILE A 142 -3.23 -11.89 -17.66
CA ILE A 142 -2.49 -11.47 -16.46
C ILE A 142 -1.08 -10.98 -16.83
N LYS A 143 -0.43 -11.62 -17.82
CA LYS A 143 0.87 -11.21 -18.34
C LYS A 143 0.83 -9.79 -18.94
N THR A 144 -0.26 -9.45 -19.63
CA THR A 144 -0.47 -8.11 -20.14
C THR A 144 -0.58 -7.10 -18.99
N VAL A 145 -1.33 -7.42 -17.93
CA VAL A 145 -1.44 -6.58 -16.73
C VAL A 145 -0.06 -6.35 -16.08
N GLU A 146 0.73 -7.41 -15.90
CA GLU A 146 2.10 -7.32 -15.38
C GLU A 146 2.98 -6.39 -16.22
N ASN A 147 2.94 -6.55 -17.56
CA ASN A 147 3.74 -5.74 -18.47
C ASN A 147 3.34 -4.26 -18.43
N GLN A 148 2.03 -3.97 -18.41
CA GLN A 148 1.53 -2.59 -18.29
C GLN A 148 1.89 -1.98 -16.94
N MET A 149 1.81 -2.76 -15.85
CA MET A 149 2.23 -2.33 -14.52
C MET A 149 3.73 -2.06 -14.45
N GLY A 150 4.55 -2.92 -15.06
CA GLY A 150 6.00 -2.72 -15.13
C GLY A 150 6.38 -1.43 -15.83
N LYS A 151 5.71 -1.11 -16.94
CA LYS A 151 5.85 0.18 -17.65
C LYS A 151 5.43 1.35 -16.76
N ALA A 152 4.28 1.22 -16.08
CA ALA A 152 3.79 2.26 -15.19
C ALA A 152 4.76 2.56 -14.04
N ILE A 153 5.25 1.53 -13.37
CA ILE A 153 6.21 1.65 -12.27
C ILE A 153 7.54 2.24 -12.75
N LYS A 154 8.02 1.84 -13.94
CA LYS A 154 9.25 2.40 -14.52
C LYS A 154 9.10 3.91 -14.74
N HIS A 155 8.00 4.33 -15.37
CA HIS A 155 7.71 5.74 -15.60
C HIS A 155 7.64 6.54 -14.29
N MET A 156 6.91 6.03 -13.29
CA MET A 156 6.81 6.65 -11.96
C MET A 156 8.18 6.82 -11.30
N ARG A 157 9.05 5.81 -11.40
CA ARG A 157 10.43 5.90 -10.88
C ARG A 157 11.25 6.97 -11.58
N GLU A 158 11.15 7.08 -12.90
CA GLU A 158 11.85 8.10 -13.68
C GLU A 158 11.34 9.51 -13.37
N PHE A 159 10.02 9.66 -13.22
CA PHE A 159 9.41 10.91 -12.80
C PHE A 159 9.91 11.36 -11.43
N ILE A 160 9.90 10.46 -10.44
CA ILE A 160 10.40 10.75 -9.08
C ILE A 160 11.89 11.14 -9.13
N LYS A 161 12.72 10.42 -9.89
CA LYS A 161 14.15 10.77 -10.04
C LYS A 161 14.35 12.17 -10.60
N LYS A 162 13.57 12.56 -11.60
CA LYS A 162 13.65 13.90 -12.21
C LYS A 162 13.25 15.00 -11.23
N HIS A 163 12.32 14.73 -10.32
CA HIS A 163 11.82 15.69 -9.34
C HIS A 163 12.38 15.47 -7.93
N ALA A 164 13.44 14.67 -7.78
CA ALA A 164 13.97 14.26 -6.47
C ALA A 164 14.35 15.45 -5.58
N ILE A 165 14.95 16.50 -6.17
CA ILE A 165 15.34 17.71 -5.45
C ILE A 165 14.10 18.46 -4.92
N LEU A 166 13.05 18.61 -5.73
CA LEU A 166 11.81 19.26 -5.31
C LEU A 166 11.10 18.46 -4.22
N ILE A 167 11.09 17.14 -4.33
CA ILE A 167 10.54 16.25 -3.29
C ILE A 167 11.33 16.39 -1.99
N LEU A 168 12.66 16.44 -2.04
CA LEU A 168 13.49 16.66 -0.85
C LEU A 168 13.21 18.02 -0.19
N ILE A 169 13.06 19.08 -0.98
CA ILE A 169 12.71 20.42 -0.47
C ILE A 169 11.34 20.38 0.21
N LEU A 170 10.33 19.75 -0.41
CA LEU A 170 9.00 19.60 0.18
C LEU A 170 9.05 18.79 1.48
N LEU A 171 9.82 17.70 1.53
CA LEU A 171 9.98 16.90 2.74
C LEU A 171 10.66 17.68 3.87
N LEU A 172 11.68 18.48 3.56
CA LEU A 172 12.33 19.36 4.53
C LEU A 172 11.39 20.44 5.04
N TYR A 173 10.58 21.03 4.16
CA TYR A 173 9.56 22.01 4.53
C TYR A 173 8.50 21.41 5.47
N ILE A 174 7.98 20.23 5.12
CA ILE A 174 7.01 19.50 5.95
C ILE A 174 7.63 19.12 7.30
N TRP A 175 8.87 18.64 7.30
CA TRP A 175 9.60 18.29 8.52
C TRP A 175 9.74 19.50 9.46
N ASN A 176 10.10 20.67 8.92
CA ASN A 176 10.27 21.88 9.72
C ASN A 176 8.94 22.33 10.35
N LYS A 177 7.82 22.20 9.63
CA LYS A 177 6.49 22.59 10.12
C LYS A 177 5.91 21.61 11.16
N ILE A 178 6.31 20.34 11.14
CA ILE A 178 5.89 19.34 12.15
C ILE A 178 6.66 19.53 13.48
N GLY A 179 7.81 20.21 13.44
CA GLY A 179 8.65 20.49 14.61
C GLY A 179 8.32 21.79 15.35
N GLU A 180 7.38 22.60 14.86
CA GLU A 180 6.86 23.82 15.49
C GLU A 180 5.49 23.56 16.15
#